data_AF-A0AAV4A853-F1
#
_entry.id   AF-A0AAV4A853-F1
#
_cell.length_a   1.000
_cell.length_b   1.000
_cell.length_c   1.000
_cell.angle_alpha   90.00
_cell.angle_beta   90.00
_cell.angle_gamma   90.00
#
_symmetry.space_group_name_H-M   'P 1'
#
loop_
_entity.id
_entity.type
_entity.pdbx_description
1 polymer ?
#
loop_
_entity_poly.entity_id
_entity_poly.type
_entity_poly.pdbx_seq_one_letter_code
_entity_poly.pdbx_strand_id
1 'polypeptide(L)'
;MTTFNDLLIKQRSVVEFLAGEGCSAANIHAKMKTVYGEMCISDCAVRTWLTVEMKAQRKDMCTQLLERYNAEEAVFLQRILTGDES
;
A
#
# COMPACT_ATOMS: atom_id res chain seq x y z
N MET A 1 28.75 -9.44 -11.09
CA MET A 1 27.47 -9.19 -11.78
C MET A 1 26.36 -9.46 -10.78
N THR A 2 25.67 -8.43 -10.30
CA THR A 2 24.42 -8.62 -9.53
C THR A 2 23.43 -9.31 -10.44
N THR A 3 22.98 -10.49 -10.05
CA THR A 3 21.95 -11.22 -10.78
C THR A 3 20.61 -10.51 -10.62
N PHE A 4 19.68 -10.69 -11.57
CA PHE A 4 18.33 -10.12 -11.48
C PHE A 4 17.62 -10.48 -10.15
N ASN A 5 17.91 -11.67 -9.61
CA ASN A 5 17.42 -12.11 -8.30
C ASN A 5 17.94 -11.24 -7.14
N ASP A 6 19.19 -10.78 -7.18
CA ASP A 6 19.74 -9.92 -6.12
C ASP A 6 19.02 -8.57 -6.05
N LEU A 7 18.58 -8.04 -7.20
CA LEU A 7 17.82 -6.80 -7.26
C LEU A 7 16.40 -6.98 -6.69
N LEU A 8 15.74 -8.10 -6.98
CA LEU A 8 14.41 -8.39 -6.45
C LEU A 8 14.44 -8.60 -4.92
N ILE A 9 15.47 -9.27 -4.40
CA ILE A 9 15.65 -9.43 -2.94
C ILE A 9 15.81 -8.06 -2.28
N LYS A 10 16.64 -7.17 -2.83
CA LYS A 10 16.81 -5.81 -2.32
C LYS A 10 15.53 -5.00 -2.37
N GLN A 11 14.82 -5.02 -3.49
CA GLN A 11 13.55 -4.31 -3.64
C GLN A 11 12.47 -4.85 -2.69
N ARG A 12 12.44 -6.17 -2.46
CA ARG A 12 11.53 -6.79 -1.48
C ARG A 12 11.80 -6.29 -0.06
N SER A 13 13.06 -6.24 0.37
CA SER A 13 13.41 -5.70 1.68
C SER A 13 12.97 -4.24 1.84
N VAL A 14 13.05 -3.44 0.77
CA VAL A 14 12.55 -2.05 0.78
C VAL A 14 11.03 -1.99 0.88
N VAL A 15 10.31 -2.88 0.17
CA VAL A 15 8.85 -2.99 0.29
C VAL A 15 8.46 -3.33 1.72
N GLU A 16 9.10 -4.33 2.33
CA GLU A 16 8.84 -4.77 3.71
C GLU A 16 9.17 -3.66 4.74
N PHE A 17 10.23 -2.89 4.51
CA PHE A 17 10.58 -1.74 5.34
C PHE A 17 9.53 -0.62 5.27
N LEU A 18 9.19 -0.14 4.06
CA LEU A 18 8.21 0.93 3.87
C LEU A 18 6.80 0.49 4.30
N ALA A 19 6.51 -0.79 4.17
CA ALA A 19 5.32 -1.43 4.72
C ALA A 19 5.26 -1.30 6.25
N GLY A 20 6.37 -1.58 6.94
CA GLY A 20 6.48 -1.42 8.39
C GLY A 20 6.31 0.03 8.86
N GLU A 21 6.67 1.01 8.03
CA GLU A 21 6.41 2.43 8.28
C GLU A 21 4.93 2.82 8.10
N GLY A 22 4.07 1.90 7.65
CA GLY A 22 2.65 2.15 7.42
C GLY A 22 2.33 2.79 6.06
N CYS A 23 3.27 2.79 5.12
CA CYS A 23 2.99 3.32 3.78
C CYS A 23 1.97 2.45 3.02
N SER A 24 1.07 3.10 2.28
CA SER A 24 0.16 2.41 1.36
C SER A 24 0.93 1.77 0.20
N ALA A 25 0.39 0.70 -0.39
CA ALA A 25 1.00 0.03 -1.55
C ALA A 25 1.32 1.00 -2.70
N ALA A 26 0.40 1.94 -2.96
CA ALA A 26 0.55 2.95 -4.00
C ALA A 26 1.72 3.90 -3.70
N ASN A 27 1.82 4.36 -2.45
CA ASN A 27 2.92 5.24 -2.02
C ASN A 27 4.26 4.50 -2.04
N ILE A 28 4.28 3.21 -1.68
CA ILE A 28 5.48 2.37 -1.78
C ILE A 28 5.94 2.30 -3.24
N HIS A 29 5.04 1.99 -4.18
CA HIS A 29 5.39 1.93 -5.59
C HIS A 29 5.84 3.29 -6.14
N ALA A 30 5.17 4.39 -5.79
CA ALA A 30 5.56 5.73 -6.22
C ALA A 30 6.97 6.14 -5.71
N LYS A 31 7.26 5.88 -4.42
CA LYS A 31 8.58 6.10 -3.82
C LYS A 31 9.65 5.24 -4.49
N MET A 32 9.37 3.95 -4.67
CA MET A 32 10.30 3.04 -5.34
C MET A 32 10.53 3.42 -6.80
N LYS A 33 9.50 3.85 -7.53
CA LYS A 33 9.61 4.28 -8.93
C LYS A 33 10.53 5.49 -9.09
N THR A 34 10.49 6.41 -8.13
CA THR A 34 11.36 7.60 -8.10
C THR A 34 12.84 7.22 -7.95
N VAL A 35 13.15 6.18 -7.16
CA VAL A 35 14.53 5.76 -6.87
C VAL A 35 15.07 4.75 -7.90
N TYR A 36 14.29 3.73 -8.24
CA TYR A 36 14.70 2.63 -9.11
C TYR A 36 14.37 2.85 -10.59
N GLY A 37 13.56 3.85 -10.93
CA GLY A 37 13.21 4.19 -12.31
C GLY A 37 12.54 3.03 -13.05
N GLU A 38 13.06 2.68 -14.23
CA GLU A 38 12.55 1.57 -15.05
C GLU A 38 12.81 0.19 -14.45
N MET A 39 13.80 0.08 -13.55
CA MET A 39 14.13 -1.17 -12.87
C MET A 39 13.21 -1.46 -11.67
N CYS A 40 12.26 -0.56 -11.38
CA CYS A 40 11.27 -0.75 -10.33
C CYS A 40 10.32 -1.89 -10.67
N ILE A 41 10.05 -2.75 -9.69
CA ILE A 41 8.98 -3.74 -9.78
C ILE A 41 7.61 -3.08 -10.03
N SER A 42 6.70 -3.83 -10.63
CA SER A 42 5.34 -3.37 -10.90
C SER A 42 4.52 -3.17 -9.62
N ASP A 43 3.52 -2.29 -9.67
CA ASP A 43 2.56 -2.08 -8.58
C ASP A 43 1.88 -3.38 -8.12
N CYS A 44 1.61 -4.31 -9.04
CA CYS A 44 1.01 -5.60 -8.69
C CYS A 44 1.97 -6.48 -7.85
N ALA A 45 3.28 -6.42 -8.12
CA ALA A 45 4.29 -7.15 -7.37
C ALA A 45 4.41 -6.58 -5.96
N VAL A 46 4.42 -5.25 -5.83
CA VAL A 46 4.41 -4.56 -4.52
C VAL A 46 3.22 -5.02 -3.67
N ARG A 47 2.00 -5.00 -4.23
CA ARG A 47 0.78 -5.46 -3.53
C ARG A 47 0.83 -6.93 -3.12
N THR A 48 1.47 -7.76 -3.94
CA THR A 48 1.64 -9.19 -3.67
C THR A 48 2.56 -9.39 -2.46
N TRP A 49 3.64 -8.62 -2.38
CA TRP A 49 4.66 -8.69 -1.33
C TRP A 49 4.26 -8.06 0.00
N LEU A 50 3.15 -7.31 0.07
CA LEU A 50 2.61 -6.87 1.35
C LEU A 50 2.29 -8.06 2.25
N THR A 51 2.63 -7.92 3.54
CA THR A 51 2.45 -8.98 4.52
C THR A 51 0.98 -9.31 4.75
N VAL A 52 0.70 -10.48 5.31
CA VAL A 52 -0.66 -10.92 5.62
C VAL A 52 -1.31 -9.97 6.63
N GLU A 53 -0.53 -9.48 7.58
CA GLU A 53 -0.95 -8.54 8.63
C GLU A 53 -1.43 -7.22 8.02
N MET A 54 -0.69 -6.67 7.05
CA MET A 54 -1.11 -5.42 6.38
C MET A 54 -2.40 -5.61 5.58
N LYS A 55 -2.55 -6.76 4.93
CA LYS A 55 -3.79 -7.10 4.21
C LYS A 55 -4.96 -7.25 5.19
N ALA A 56 -4.70 -7.84 6.36
CA ALA A 56 -5.67 -7.96 7.44
C ALA A 56 -6.05 -6.58 8.01
N GLN A 57 -5.09 -5.69 8.27
CA GLN A 57 -5.36 -4.32 8.73
C GLN A 57 -6.23 -3.52 7.75
N ARG A 58 -5.96 -3.63 6.45
CA ARG A 58 -6.82 -3.00 5.43
C ARG A 58 -8.24 -3.55 5.47
N LYS A 59 -8.38 -4.87 5.59
CA LYS A 59 -9.70 -5.52 5.70
C LYS A 59 -10.44 -5.08 6.97
N ASP A 60 -9.74 -5.01 8.08
CA ASP A 60 -10.29 -4.58 9.37
C ASP A 60 -10.82 -3.14 9.29
N MET A 61 -10.01 -2.19 8.80
CA MET A 61 -10.43 -0.80 8.61
C MET A 61 -11.63 -0.69 7.66
N CYS A 62 -11.64 -1.42 6.54
CA CYS A 62 -12.80 -1.44 5.65
C CYS A 62 -14.06 -1.98 6.35
N THR A 63 -13.91 -2.97 7.22
CA THR A 63 -15.02 -3.54 7.99
C THR A 63 -15.59 -2.50 8.94
N GLN A 64 -14.73 -1.81 9.71
CA GLN A 64 -15.14 -0.74 10.61
C GLN A 64 -15.84 0.42 9.89
N LEU A 65 -15.32 0.86 8.74
CA LEU A 65 -15.95 1.91 7.94
C LEU A 65 -17.31 1.48 7.39
N LEU A 66 -17.45 0.22 6.99
CA LEU A 66 -18.71 -0.33 6.51
C LEU A 66 -19.75 -0.44 7.63
N GLU A 67 -19.35 -0.84 8.83
CA GLU A 67 -20.22 -0.86 10.01
C GLU A 67 -20.75 0.54 10.33
N ARG A 68 -19.88 1.56 10.28
CA ARG A 68 -20.29 2.95 10.48
C ARG A 68 -21.24 3.43 9.39
N TYR A 69 -20.96 3.09 8.13
CA TYR A 69 -21.89 3.38 7.04
C TYR A 69 -23.25 2.69 7.25
N ASN A 70 -23.29 1.45 7.72
CA ASN A 70 -24.56 0.76 7.98
C ASN A 70 -25.34 1.37 9.15
N ALA A 71 -24.67 2.03 10.11
CA ALA A 71 -25.31 2.69 11.25
C ALA A 71 -25.80 4.12 10.92
N GLU A 72 -25.07 4.85 10.09
CA GLU A 72 -25.32 6.27 9.77
C GLU A 72 -25.86 6.49 8.34
N GLU A 73 -25.94 5.43 7.54
CA GLU A 73 -26.30 5.41 6.12
C GLU A 73 -25.55 6.48 5.30
N ALA A 74 -26.27 7.16 4.40
CA ALA A 74 -25.71 8.17 3.51
C ALA A 74 -25.18 9.42 4.25
N VAL A 75 -25.62 9.68 5.49
CA VAL A 75 -25.18 10.84 6.28
C VAL A 75 -23.69 10.75 6.61
N PHE A 76 -23.17 9.53 6.79
CA PHE A 76 -21.74 9.29 6.98
C PHE A 76 -20.91 9.80 5.79
N LEU A 77 -21.32 9.45 4.57
CA LEU A 77 -20.58 9.82 3.35
C LEU A 77 -20.60 11.34 3.09
N GLN A 78 -21.70 12.02 3.44
CA GLN A 78 -21.82 13.48 3.25
C GLN A 78 -20.83 14.29 4.10
N ARG A 79 -20.25 13.69 5.14
CA ARG A 79 -19.27 14.34 6.02
C ARG A 79 -17.82 14.07 5.62
N ILE A 80 -17.58 13.16 4.67
CA ILE A 80 -16.23 12.81 4.24
C ILE A 80 -15.69 13.92 3.33
N LEU A 81 -14.56 14.50 3.72
CA LEU A 81 -13.74 15.36 2.88
C LEU A 81 -12.49 14.57 2.50
N THR A 82 -12.25 14.41 1.20
CA THR A 82 -11.04 13.74 0.68
C THR A 82 -10.08 14.77 0.12
N GLY A 83 -8.82 14.70 0.53
CA GLY A 83 -7.72 15.44 -0.08
C GLY A 83 -6.52 14.50 -0.17
N ASP A 84 -5.88 14.47 -1.34
CA ASP A 84 -4.67 13.71 -1.60
C ASP A 84 -3.63 14.67 -2.19
N GLU A 85 -2.37 14.55 -1.74
CA GLU A 85 -1.27 15.38 -2.23
C GLU A 85 -0.72 14.76 -3.52
N SER A 86 -0.76 15.50 -4.64
CA SER A 86 -0.13 15.11 -5.91
C SER A 86 1.33 15.51 -5.98
#